data_AF-A0A2S9IWE0-F1
#
_entry.id   AF-A0A2S9IWE0-F1
#
_cell.length_a   1.000
_cell.length_b   1.000
_cell.length_c   1.000
_cell.angle_alpha   90.00
_cell.angle_beta   90.00
_cell.angle_gamma   90.00
#
_symmetry.space_group_name_H-M   'P 1'
#
loop_
_entity.id
_entity.type
_entity.pdbx_description
1 polymer ?
#
loop_
_entity_poly.entity_id
_entity_poly.type
_entity_poly.pdbx_seq_one_letter_code
_entity_poly.pdbx_strand_id
1 'polypeptide(L)'
;MKDKSQFTTWITCDDLQLGLATAVHESVHNLTDERDAYPLIGGGNIPRRHAVEHFFAPKLIAGQMARNFNDTLFIQTYLRPGAASSADDFMYLLDELNAFSHDLNAATRLTALRNRDSQVDHRDGLAAMMAFVMGYATEARKDHPKTWTGLKAPQTAKVVQTLWKQAEKVMAASCGIPDFGTNDREYISYVCNAKNAAALSKILRRAPSCPKRCLTGTATTAAQ
;
A
#
# COMPACT_ATOMS: atom_id res chain seq x y z
N MET A 1 3.96 -7.28 -20.75
CA MET A 1 4.35 -5.86 -20.64
C MET A 1 3.55 -4.94 -21.58
N LYS A 2 2.23 -5.12 -21.75
CA LYS A 2 1.37 -4.18 -22.51
C LYS A 2 0.52 -3.28 -21.59
N ASP A 3 0.37 -3.62 -20.30
CA ASP A 3 -0.48 -2.91 -19.33
C ASP A 3 0.23 -1.74 -18.63
N LYS A 4 1.45 -1.40 -19.05
CA LYS A 4 2.34 -0.44 -18.37
C LYS A 4 2.98 0.59 -19.31
N SER A 5 2.45 0.78 -20.53
CA SER A 5 2.99 1.75 -21.50
C SER A 5 2.95 3.20 -21.02
N GLN A 6 2.07 3.51 -20.06
CA GLN A 6 2.05 4.80 -19.38
C GLN A 6 3.32 5.07 -18.56
N PHE A 7 4.12 4.06 -18.19
CA PHE A 7 5.28 4.18 -17.29
C PHE A 7 6.64 4.35 -18.00
N THR A 8 6.70 4.25 -19.32
CA THR A 8 7.93 4.53 -20.10
C THR A 8 8.25 6.02 -20.24
N THR A 9 7.41 6.90 -19.70
CA THR A 9 7.50 8.36 -19.83
C THR A 9 7.78 9.09 -18.50
N TRP A 10 8.03 8.39 -17.39
CA TRP A 10 8.01 8.97 -16.02
C TRP A 10 9.37 9.43 -15.47
N ILE A 11 10.50 8.93 -15.99
CA ILE A 11 11.80 9.50 -15.64
C ILE A 11 12.00 10.73 -16.50
N THR A 12 11.32 11.82 -16.14
CA THR A 12 11.69 13.15 -16.60
C THR A 12 12.55 13.82 -15.52
N CYS A 13 13.43 14.72 -15.93
CA CYS A 13 14.24 15.50 -14.98
C CYS A 13 13.45 16.62 -14.29
N ASP A 14 12.12 16.69 -14.51
CA ASP A 14 11.27 17.80 -14.06
C ASP A 14 10.86 17.65 -12.60
N ASP A 15 10.67 16.42 -12.12
CA ASP A 15 10.48 16.10 -10.70
C ASP A 15 11.31 14.87 -10.31
N LEU A 16 12.54 15.13 -9.86
CA LEU A 16 13.50 14.08 -9.49
C LEU A 16 13.04 13.24 -8.31
N GLN A 17 12.26 13.81 -7.37
CA GLN A 17 11.76 13.08 -6.23
C GLN A 17 10.68 12.09 -6.66
N LEU A 18 9.70 12.54 -7.44
CA LEU A 18 8.65 11.70 -8.01
C LEU A 18 9.24 10.65 -8.94
N GLY A 19 10.03 11.06 -9.94
CA GLY A 19 10.57 10.16 -10.94
C GLY A 19 11.42 9.04 -10.34
N LEU A 20 12.29 9.34 -9.37
CA LEU A 20 13.11 8.32 -8.74
C LEU A 20 12.31 7.42 -7.78
N ALA A 21 11.35 7.96 -7.03
CA ALA A 21 10.49 7.15 -6.16
C ALA A 21 9.62 6.17 -6.98
N THR A 22 9.04 6.63 -8.10
CA THR A 22 8.32 5.76 -9.04
C THR A 22 9.25 4.73 -9.68
N ALA A 23 10.47 5.11 -10.10
CA ALA A 23 11.41 4.14 -10.65
C ALA A 23 11.75 3.03 -9.64
N VAL A 24 11.86 3.38 -8.35
CA VAL A 24 12.02 2.40 -7.27
C VAL A 24 10.78 1.51 -7.14
N HIS A 25 9.57 2.08 -7.18
CA HIS A 25 8.31 1.33 -7.15
C HIS A 25 8.27 0.25 -8.25
N GLU A 26 8.50 0.63 -9.51
CA GLU A 26 8.47 -0.31 -10.63
C GLU A 26 9.63 -1.32 -10.59
N SER A 27 10.79 -0.90 -10.11
CA SER A 27 11.92 -1.82 -9.90
C SER A 27 11.57 -2.90 -8.87
N VAL A 28 10.80 -2.57 -7.83
CA VAL A 28 10.34 -3.57 -6.85
C VAL A 28 9.46 -4.62 -7.50
N HIS A 29 8.53 -4.25 -8.39
CA HIS A 29 7.72 -5.22 -9.13
C HIS A 29 8.59 -6.18 -9.96
N ASN A 30 9.55 -5.64 -10.72
CA ASN A 30 10.47 -6.47 -11.51
C ASN A 30 11.27 -7.43 -10.62
N LEU A 31 11.81 -6.92 -9.50
CA LEU A 31 12.56 -7.76 -8.55
C LEU A 31 11.67 -8.80 -7.85
N THR A 32 10.43 -8.46 -7.52
CA THR A 32 9.47 -9.40 -6.95
C THR A 32 9.24 -10.57 -7.91
N ASP A 33 9.07 -10.27 -9.21
CA ASP A 33 8.80 -11.29 -10.21
C ASP A 33 10.03 -12.15 -10.54
N GLU A 34 11.17 -11.52 -10.81
CA GLU A 34 12.44 -12.20 -11.12
C GLU A 34 12.89 -13.15 -10.02
N ARG A 35 12.66 -12.78 -8.75
CA ARG A 35 13.15 -13.53 -7.57
C ARG A 35 12.11 -14.43 -6.94
N ASP A 36 10.87 -14.35 -7.40
CA ASP A 36 9.71 -14.97 -6.75
C ASP A 36 9.62 -14.65 -5.24
N ALA A 37 10.00 -13.42 -4.87
CA ALA A 37 10.10 -13.00 -3.47
C ALA A 37 10.03 -11.49 -3.34
N TYR A 38 9.31 -11.00 -2.34
CA TYR A 38 9.23 -9.57 -2.07
C TYR A 38 10.57 -9.06 -1.51
N PRO A 39 11.25 -8.10 -2.17
CA PRO A 39 12.46 -7.48 -1.64
C PRO A 39 12.14 -6.60 -0.43
N LEU A 40 12.99 -6.65 0.60
CA LEU A 40 12.79 -5.89 1.84
C LEU A 40 13.68 -4.64 1.90
N ILE A 41 13.16 -3.58 2.51
CA ILE A 41 13.91 -2.34 2.78
C ILE A 41 15.03 -2.65 3.78
N GLY A 42 16.26 -2.31 3.39
CA GLY A 42 17.47 -2.61 4.17
C GLY A 42 18.09 -3.97 3.84
N GLY A 43 17.57 -4.69 2.85
CA GLY A 43 18.12 -5.93 2.32
C GLY A 43 17.37 -7.19 2.75
N GLY A 44 17.62 -8.29 2.01
CA GLY A 44 16.91 -9.56 2.15
C GLY A 44 15.61 -9.62 1.34
N ASN A 45 14.98 -10.79 1.33
CA ASN A 45 13.71 -11.03 0.64
C ASN A 45 12.81 -11.91 1.51
N ILE A 46 11.49 -11.84 1.28
CA ILE A 46 10.53 -12.82 1.81
C ILE A 46 9.83 -13.54 0.65
N PRO A 47 9.87 -14.89 0.59
CA PRO A 47 9.31 -15.63 -0.54
C PRO A 47 7.82 -15.31 -0.78
N ARG A 48 7.43 -15.21 -2.05
CA ARG A 48 6.00 -15.17 -2.42
C ARG A 48 5.34 -16.48 -2.00
N ARG A 49 4.06 -16.40 -1.66
CA ARG A 49 3.26 -17.55 -1.27
C ARG A 49 2.15 -17.72 -2.27
N HIS A 50 2.38 -18.49 -3.34
CA HIS A 50 1.39 -18.74 -4.39
C HIS A 50 0.07 -19.32 -3.89
N ALA A 51 0.05 -19.92 -2.69
CA ALA A 51 -1.21 -20.31 -2.04
C ALA A 51 -2.22 -19.16 -1.88
N VAL A 52 -1.77 -17.89 -1.87
CA VAL A 52 -2.66 -16.73 -1.79
C VAL A 52 -3.35 -16.39 -3.12
N GLU A 53 -2.87 -16.89 -4.26
CA GLU A 53 -3.48 -16.71 -5.58
C GLU A 53 -4.85 -17.40 -5.67
N HIS A 54 -5.08 -18.41 -4.82
CA HIS A 54 -6.36 -19.11 -4.71
C HIS A 54 -7.34 -18.46 -3.72
N PHE A 55 -6.98 -17.32 -3.12
CA PHE A 55 -7.89 -16.59 -2.26
C PHE A 55 -8.95 -15.85 -3.10
N PHE A 56 -10.00 -15.34 -2.46
CA PHE A 56 -10.98 -14.53 -3.20
C PHE A 56 -10.33 -13.26 -3.76
N ALA A 57 -10.81 -12.80 -4.91
CA ALA A 57 -10.24 -11.65 -5.61
C ALA A 57 -10.44 -10.34 -4.82
N PRO A 58 -9.41 -9.48 -4.67
CA PRO A 58 -9.53 -8.20 -3.96
C PRO A 58 -10.61 -7.25 -4.50
N LYS A 59 -10.99 -7.34 -5.77
CA LYS A 59 -12.12 -6.55 -6.33
C LYS A 59 -13.43 -6.70 -5.57
N LEU A 60 -13.62 -7.80 -4.84
CA LEU A 60 -14.81 -8.00 -4.01
C LEU A 60 -14.93 -6.99 -2.85
N ILE A 61 -13.81 -6.42 -2.38
CA ILE A 61 -13.85 -5.35 -1.36
C ILE A 61 -14.04 -3.95 -1.95
N ALA A 62 -14.00 -3.77 -3.28
CA ALA A 62 -14.05 -2.44 -3.91
C ALA A 62 -15.28 -1.63 -3.47
N GLY A 63 -16.46 -2.25 -3.47
CA GLY A 63 -17.70 -1.61 -3.04
C GLY A 63 -17.74 -1.26 -1.55
N GLN A 64 -17.08 -2.06 -0.70
CA GLN A 64 -16.90 -1.72 0.72
C GLN A 64 -15.97 -0.53 0.86
N MET A 65 -14.83 -0.52 0.18
CA MET A 65 -13.85 0.57 0.28
C MET A 65 -14.45 1.87 -0.25
N ALA A 66 -15.19 1.85 -1.36
CA ALA A 66 -15.83 3.03 -1.92
C ALA A 66 -16.86 3.71 -1.00
N ARG A 67 -17.37 3.00 0.02
CA ARG A 67 -18.24 3.58 1.06
C ARG A 67 -17.48 4.29 2.18
N ASN A 68 -16.16 4.09 2.27
CA ASN A 68 -15.32 4.60 3.36
C ASN A 68 -14.41 5.75 2.92
N PHE A 69 -14.26 6.02 1.62
CA PHE A 69 -13.33 7.02 1.08
C PHE A 69 -14.01 7.88 0.04
N ASN A 70 -13.73 9.17 0.07
CA ASN A 70 -14.25 10.13 -0.92
C ASN A 70 -13.42 10.08 -2.21
N ASP A 71 -12.10 9.95 -2.08
CA ASP A 71 -11.22 9.70 -3.21
C ASP A 71 -11.26 8.21 -3.59
N THR A 72 -11.67 7.95 -4.84
CA THR A 72 -11.77 6.59 -5.37
C THR A 72 -10.65 6.24 -6.32
N LEU A 73 -9.65 7.11 -6.56
CA LEU A 73 -8.56 6.87 -7.51
C LEU A 73 -7.88 5.53 -7.24
N PHE A 74 -7.39 5.29 -6.03
CA PHE A 74 -6.74 4.02 -5.68
C PHE A 74 -7.69 2.82 -5.77
N ILE A 75 -8.98 3.00 -5.49
CA ILE A 75 -9.97 1.93 -5.62
C ILE A 75 -10.16 1.60 -7.11
N GLN A 76 -10.26 2.62 -7.96
CA GLN A 76 -10.41 2.46 -9.41
C GLN A 76 -9.18 1.83 -10.05
N THR A 77 -7.98 2.15 -9.56
CA THR A 77 -6.72 1.62 -10.08
C THR A 77 -6.47 0.19 -9.61
N TYR A 78 -6.66 -0.10 -8.32
CA TYR A 78 -6.15 -1.35 -7.71
C TYR A 78 -7.23 -2.36 -7.33
N LEU A 79 -8.52 -1.97 -7.29
CA LEU A 79 -9.61 -2.87 -6.91
C LEU A 79 -10.71 -2.98 -7.97
N ARG A 80 -10.71 -2.14 -9.01
CA ARG A 80 -11.73 -2.23 -10.06
C ARG A 80 -11.48 -3.44 -10.96
N PRO A 81 -12.54 -4.19 -11.36
CA PRO A 81 -12.40 -5.26 -12.33
C PRO A 81 -11.73 -4.78 -13.63
N GLY A 82 -10.70 -5.48 -14.08
CA GLY A 82 -9.96 -5.18 -15.32
C GLY A 82 -8.99 -4.00 -15.24
N ALA A 83 -8.70 -3.48 -14.05
CA ALA A 83 -7.69 -2.46 -13.83
C ALA A 83 -6.31 -3.10 -13.57
N ALA A 84 -5.76 -3.02 -12.35
CA ALA A 84 -4.51 -3.68 -12.00
C ALA A 84 -4.70 -5.18 -11.68
N SER A 85 -3.64 -5.98 -11.82
CA SER A 85 -3.64 -7.41 -11.45
C SER A 85 -3.96 -7.63 -9.96
N SER A 86 -3.70 -6.64 -9.11
CA SER A 86 -4.10 -6.64 -7.69
C SER A 86 -5.61 -6.64 -7.47
N ALA A 87 -6.44 -6.32 -8.46
CA ALA A 87 -7.88 -6.46 -8.37
C ALA A 87 -8.33 -7.94 -8.39
N ASP A 88 -7.55 -8.80 -9.04
CA ASP A 88 -7.88 -10.21 -9.22
C ASP A 88 -7.11 -11.13 -8.27
N ASP A 89 -5.90 -10.75 -7.84
CA ASP A 89 -5.02 -11.57 -7.01
C ASP A 89 -4.51 -10.84 -5.76
N PHE A 90 -4.66 -11.47 -4.61
CA PHE A 90 -4.14 -10.94 -3.35
C PHE A 90 -2.61 -10.89 -3.31
N MET A 91 -1.91 -11.75 -4.05
CA MET A 91 -0.46 -11.74 -4.17
C MET A 91 0.04 -10.41 -4.77
N TYR A 92 -0.64 -9.90 -5.79
CA TYR A 92 -0.34 -8.61 -6.41
C TYR A 92 -0.74 -7.45 -5.49
N LEU A 93 -1.81 -7.56 -4.69
CA LEU A 93 -2.10 -6.54 -3.67
C LEU A 93 -0.99 -6.45 -2.60
N LEU A 94 -0.38 -7.58 -2.23
CA LEU A 94 0.81 -7.58 -1.36
C LEU A 94 2.05 -7.02 -2.05
N ASP A 95 2.17 -7.18 -3.37
CA ASP A 95 3.23 -6.59 -4.17
C ASP A 95 3.11 -5.06 -4.21
N GLU A 96 1.90 -4.54 -4.44
CA GLU A 96 1.60 -3.10 -4.34
C GLU A 96 1.91 -2.52 -2.96
N LEU A 97 1.53 -3.23 -1.88
CA LEU A 97 1.90 -2.83 -0.52
C LEU A 97 3.43 -2.72 -0.35
N ASN A 98 4.17 -3.65 -0.94
CA ASN A 98 5.64 -3.64 -0.89
C ASN A 98 6.21 -2.50 -1.74
N ALA A 99 5.75 -2.35 -2.99
CA ALA A 99 6.20 -1.33 -3.93
C ALA A 99 5.96 0.09 -3.38
N PHE A 100 4.77 0.40 -2.87
CA PHE A 100 4.50 1.68 -2.21
C PHE A 100 5.26 1.89 -0.90
N SER A 101 5.65 0.82 -0.19
CA SER A 101 6.54 0.95 0.96
C SER A 101 7.93 1.41 0.53
N HIS A 102 8.45 0.89 -0.59
CA HIS A 102 9.74 1.30 -1.13
C HIS A 102 9.69 2.68 -1.77
N ASP A 103 8.62 3.00 -2.50
CA ASP A 103 8.34 4.34 -3.05
C ASP A 103 8.43 5.40 -1.94
N LEU A 104 7.59 5.28 -0.90
CA LEU A 104 7.56 6.26 0.18
C LEU A 104 8.89 6.30 0.95
N ASN A 105 9.56 5.16 1.13
CA ASN A 105 10.89 5.15 1.74
C ASN A 105 11.95 5.85 0.86
N ALA A 106 11.86 5.77 -0.46
CA ALA A 106 12.72 6.52 -1.36
C ALA A 106 12.37 8.02 -1.30
N ALA A 107 11.09 8.37 -1.47
CA ALA A 107 10.61 9.74 -1.43
C ALA A 107 11.02 10.48 -0.14
N THR A 108 10.86 9.82 1.03
CA THR A 108 11.27 10.40 2.33
C THR A 108 12.78 10.64 2.45
N ARG A 109 13.62 9.92 1.72
CA ARG A 109 15.08 10.14 1.67
C ARG A 109 15.49 11.20 0.65
N LEU A 110 14.61 11.48 -0.31
CA LEU A 110 14.80 12.45 -1.39
C LEU A 110 14.16 13.80 -1.08
N THR A 111 13.72 14.05 0.16
CA THR A 111 13.05 15.31 0.55
C THR A 111 13.86 16.57 0.29
N ALA A 112 15.19 16.45 0.24
CA ALA A 112 16.07 17.57 -0.11
C ALA A 112 15.95 17.99 -1.60
N LEU A 113 15.44 17.11 -2.46
CA LEU A 113 15.20 17.34 -3.89
C LEU A 113 13.74 17.69 -4.20
N ARG A 114 12.89 17.84 -3.17
CA ARG A 114 11.48 18.15 -3.34
C ARG A 114 11.31 19.49 -4.04
N ASN A 115 10.60 19.50 -5.16
CA ASN A 115 10.09 20.73 -5.74
C ASN A 115 8.96 21.25 -4.84
N ARG A 116 9.05 22.52 -4.42
CA ARG A 116 8.04 23.12 -3.52
C ARG A 116 6.75 23.47 -4.23
N ASP A 117 6.80 23.59 -5.56
CA ASP A 117 5.66 23.92 -6.41
C ASP A 117 4.90 22.68 -6.89
N SER A 118 5.43 21.46 -6.66
CA SER A 118 4.71 20.21 -6.88
C SER A 118 4.10 19.68 -5.58
N GLN A 119 2.80 19.41 -5.61
CA GLN A 119 2.15 18.54 -4.62
C GLN A 119 2.23 17.12 -5.16
N VAL A 120 2.98 16.25 -4.47
CA VAL A 120 3.13 14.85 -4.83
C VAL A 120 2.64 13.98 -3.69
N ASP A 121 1.68 13.12 -4.01
CA ASP A 121 0.91 12.29 -3.07
C ASP A 121 1.64 11.00 -2.67
N HIS A 122 2.91 11.11 -2.28
CA HIS A 122 3.77 9.96 -1.97
C HIS A 122 3.20 9.06 -0.86
N ARG A 123 2.49 9.63 0.12
CA ARG A 123 1.94 8.88 1.25
C ARG A 123 0.64 8.18 0.90
N ASP A 124 -0.15 8.72 -0.04
CA ASP A 124 -1.50 8.27 -0.36
C ASP A 124 -1.49 6.82 -0.84
N GLY A 125 -0.53 6.46 -1.70
CA GLY A 125 -0.41 5.10 -2.22
C GLY A 125 -0.18 4.06 -1.13
N LEU A 126 0.79 4.30 -0.23
CA LEU A 126 1.03 3.38 0.88
C LEU A 126 -0.17 3.33 1.85
N ALA A 127 -0.78 4.48 2.14
CA ALA A 127 -1.95 4.56 3.00
C ALA A 127 -3.12 3.74 2.43
N ALA A 128 -3.39 3.89 1.14
CA ALA A 128 -4.43 3.15 0.43
C ALA A 128 -4.17 1.63 0.46
N MET A 129 -2.95 1.18 0.13
CA MET A 129 -2.64 -0.26 0.17
C MET A 129 -2.74 -0.85 1.58
N MET A 130 -2.32 -0.11 2.60
CA MET A 130 -2.52 -0.52 4.00
C MET A 130 -4.02 -0.66 4.33
N ALA A 131 -4.85 0.30 3.90
CA ALA A 131 -6.29 0.23 4.08
C ALA A 131 -6.91 -0.97 3.33
N PHE A 132 -6.48 -1.23 2.08
CA PHE A 132 -6.99 -2.32 1.25
C PHE A 132 -6.67 -3.69 1.85
N VAL A 133 -5.44 -3.91 2.32
CA VAL A 133 -5.07 -5.17 3.00
C VAL A 133 -5.87 -5.35 4.30
N MET A 134 -6.12 -4.27 5.05
CA MET A 134 -6.96 -4.32 6.25
C MET A 134 -8.44 -4.62 5.93
N GLY A 135 -8.99 -3.97 4.90
CA GLY A 135 -10.34 -4.23 4.40
C GLY A 135 -10.49 -5.66 3.91
N TYR A 136 -9.51 -6.15 3.15
CA TYR A 136 -9.46 -7.53 2.65
C TYR A 136 -9.48 -8.55 3.78
N ALA A 137 -8.66 -8.35 4.82
CA ALA A 137 -8.66 -9.23 5.99
C ALA A 137 -10.01 -9.21 6.74
N THR A 138 -10.67 -8.04 6.77
CA THR A 138 -11.99 -7.88 7.39
C THR A 138 -13.06 -8.65 6.64
N GLU A 139 -13.12 -8.51 5.31
CA GLU A 139 -14.06 -9.25 4.46
C GLU A 139 -13.77 -10.74 4.48
N ALA A 140 -12.49 -11.14 4.45
CA ALA A 140 -12.07 -12.53 4.56
C ALA A 140 -12.66 -13.20 5.81
N ARG A 141 -12.51 -12.52 6.96
CA ARG A 141 -13.03 -13.01 8.24
C ARG A 141 -14.55 -13.13 8.26
N LYS A 142 -15.24 -12.23 7.54
CA LYS A 142 -16.71 -12.13 7.56
C LYS A 142 -17.35 -13.17 6.65
N ASP A 143 -16.95 -13.22 5.37
CA ASP A 143 -17.70 -13.93 4.33
C ASP A 143 -16.85 -14.94 3.53
N HIS A 144 -15.54 -15.06 3.78
CA HIS A 144 -14.65 -15.98 3.04
C HIS A 144 -13.78 -16.88 3.96
N PRO A 145 -14.38 -17.89 4.63
CA PRO A 145 -13.69 -18.69 5.66
C PRO A 145 -12.46 -19.47 5.15
N LYS A 146 -12.45 -19.88 3.87
CA LYS A 146 -11.28 -20.52 3.25
C LYS A 146 -10.09 -19.56 3.19
N THR A 147 -10.28 -18.36 2.61
CA THR A 147 -9.27 -17.30 2.59
C THR A 147 -8.86 -16.89 3.98
N TRP A 148 -9.80 -16.74 4.92
CA TRP A 148 -9.48 -16.40 6.30
C TRP A 148 -8.57 -17.44 6.98
N THR A 149 -8.82 -18.73 6.72
CA THR A 149 -7.95 -19.81 7.20
C THR A 149 -6.57 -19.74 6.57
N GLY A 150 -6.51 -19.51 5.25
CA GLY A 150 -5.26 -19.34 4.51
C GLY A 150 -4.43 -18.14 4.97
N LEU A 151 -5.05 -16.99 5.23
CA LEU A 151 -4.39 -15.78 5.74
C LEU A 151 -3.73 -16.01 7.11
N LYS A 152 -4.32 -16.86 7.95
CA LYS A 152 -3.79 -17.21 9.28
C LYS A 152 -2.75 -18.34 9.23
N ALA A 153 -2.59 -19.04 8.10
CA ALA A 153 -1.60 -20.09 7.98
C ALA A 153 -0.20 -19.52 8.27
N PRO A 154 0.68 -20.23 9.02
CA PRO A 154 1.91 -19.65 9.55
C PRO A 154 2.80 -18.98 8.49
N GLN A 155 2.90 -19.58 7.30
CA GLN A 155 3.72 -19.07 6.21
C GLN A 155 3.14 -17.81 5.57
N THR A 156 1.83 -17.79 5.32
CA THR A 156 1.12 -16.61 4.78
C THR A 156 1.10 -15.47 5.78
N ALA A 157 0.78 -15.76 7.04
CA ALA A 157 0.79 -14.77 8.11
C ALA A 157 2.17 -14.13 8.28
N LYS A 158 3.26 -14.90 8.11
CA LYS A 158 4.63 -14.37 8.15
C LYS A 158 4.87 -13.36 7.01
N VAL A 159 4.38 -13.61 5.79
CA VAL A 159 4.48 -12.65 4.68
C VAL A 159 3.78 -11.35 5.03
N VAL A 160 2.50 -11.44 5.41
CA VAL A 160 1.69 -10.25 5.76
C VAL A 160 2.33 -9.49 6.92
N GLN A 161 2.82 -10.19 7.96
CA GLN A 161 3.51 -9.58 9.10
C GLN A 161 4.76 -8.80 8.69
N THR A 162 5.60 -9.37 7.83
CA THR A 162 6.83 -8.73 7.37
C THR A 162 6.54 -7.49 6.55
N LEU A 163 5.69 -7.60 5.54
CA LEU A 163 5.34 -6.48 4.66
C LEU A 163 4.62 -5.37 5.44
N TRP A 164 3.69 -5.74 6.33
CA TRP A 164 2.97 -4.78 7.16
C TRP A 164 3.89 -4.03 8.12
N LYS A 165 4.84 -4.74 8.77
CA LYS A 165 5.82 -4.09 9.67
C LYS A 165 6.69 -3.08 8.92
N GLN A 166 7.04 -3.38 7.67
CA GLN A 166 7.78 -2.45 6.81
C GLN A 166 6.92 -1.22 6.49
N ALA A 167 5.70 -1.42 6.03
CA ALA A 167 4.76 -0.34 5.73
C ALA A 167 4.55 0.59 6.94
N GLU A 168 4.33 0.03 8.14
CA GLU A 168 4.20 0.81 9.37
C GLU A 168 5.43 1.67 9.66
N LYS A 169 6.64 1.11 9.50
CA LYS A 169 7.90 1.84 9.75
C LYS A 169 8.05 3.00 8.78
N VAL A 170 7.78 2.77 7.49
CA VAL A 170 7.91 3.79 6.45
C VAL A 170 6.86 4.88 6.62
N MET A 171 5.60 4.50 6.85
CA MET A 171 4.51 5.43 7.12
C MET A 171 4.82 6.32 8.33
N ALA A 172 5.27 5.74 9.45
CA ALA A 172 5.62 6.50 10.64
C ALA A 172 6.78 7.49 10.39
N ALA A 173 7.76 7.12 9.57
CA ALA A 173 8.88 8.00 9.20
C ALA A 173 8.42 9.17 8.32
N SER A 174 7.41 8.98 7.48
CA SER A 174 6.90 10.03 6.58
C SER A 174 6.04 11.08 7.27
N CYS A 175 5.44 10.77 8.44
CA CYS A 175 4.49 11.66 9.11
C CYS A 175 5.05 13.03 9.51
N GLY A 176 6.37 13.17 9.61
CA GLY A 176 7.01 14.45 9.94
C GLY A 176 7.20 15.39 8.74
N ILE A 177 6.92 14.93 7.53
CA ILE A 177 7.12 15.70 6.30
C ILE A 177 5.77 16.33 5.91
N PRO A 178 5.69 17.68 5.82
CA PRO A 178 4.47 18.37 5.42
C PRO A 178 4.16 18.12 3.93
N ASP A 179 2.89 18.21 3.54
CA ASP A 179 2.39 18.08 2.15
C ASP A 179 2.96 16.88 1.39
N PHE A 180 3.08 15.74 2.08
CA PHE A 180 3.54 14.48 1.50
C PHE A 180 2.38 13.54 1.14
N GLY A 181 1.16 14.02 1.29
CA GLY A 181 -0.07 13.35 0.93
C GLY A 181 -1.24 14.33 0.95
N THR A 182 -2.24 14.06 0.12
CA THR A 182 -3.45 14.88 -0.04
C THR A 182 -4.66 14.22 0.60
N ASN A 183 -4.88 12.94 0.29
CA ASN A 183 -6.00 12.13 0.76
C ASN A 183 -5.57 11.01 1.73
N ASP A 184 -4.27 10.93 2.06
CA ASP A 184 -3.67 9.97 3.00
C ASP A 184 -4.43 9.86 4.33
N ARG A 185 -4.95 10.97 4.86
CA ARG A 185 -5.58 11.01 6.18
C ARG A 185 -6.84 10.16 6.28
N GLU A 186 -7.63 10.04 5.22
CA GLU A 186 -8.83 9.18 5.24
C GLU A 186 -8.42 7.71 5.36
N TYR A 187 -7.46 7.27 4.55
CA TYR A 187 -6.89 5.93 4.58
C TYR A 187 -6.20 5.62 5.92
N ILE A 188 -5.40 6.55 6.44
CA ILE A 188 -4.71 6.38 7.73
C ILE A 188 -5.73 6.33 8.87
N SER A 189 -6.79 7.12 8.83
CA SER A 189 -7.87 7.06 9.81
C SER A 189 -8.57 5.70 9.79
N TYR A 190 -8.80 5.14 8.60
CA TYR A 190 -9.33 3.78 8.45
C TYR A 190 -8.40 2.74 9.08
N VAL A 191 -7.09 2.83 8.83
CA VAL A 191 -6.06 1.92 9.39
C VAL A 191 -5.95 2.06 10.92
N CYS A 192 -6.08 3.28 11.44
CA CYS A 192 -6.02 3.57 12.86
C CYS A 192 -7.28 3.13 13.64
N ASN A 193 -8.37 2.81 12.95
CA ASN A 193 -9.61 2.40 13.58
C ASN A 193 -9.51 0.96 14.12
N ALA A 194 -9.65 0.79 15.43
CA ALA A 194 -9.53 -0.51 16.09
C ALA A 194 -10.54 -1.56 15.59
N LYS A 195 -11.73 -1.15 15.15
CA LYS A 195 -12.75 -2.09 14.61
C LYS A 195 -12.29 -2.66 13.27
N ASN A 196 -11.74 -1.81 12.39
CA ASN A 196 -11.20 -2.22 11.09
C ASN A 196 -9.94 -3.09 11.27
N ALA A 197 -9.10 -2.73 12.23
CA ALA A 197 -7.86 -3.46 12.53
C ALA A 197 -8.08 -4.84 13.15
N ALA A 198 -9.28 -5.19 13.60
CA ALA A 198 -9.52 -6.39 14.42
C ALA A 198 -9.18 -7.70 13.69
N ALA A 199 -9.50 -7.82 12.40
CA ALA A 199 -9.17 -9.01 11.62
C ALA A 199 -7.66 -9.09 11.37
N LEU A 200 -7.07 -8.00 10.88
CA LEU A 200 -5.64 -7.93 10.60
C LEU A 200 -4.81 -8.21 11.87
N SER A 201 -5.24 -7.73 13.05
CA SER A 201 -4.57 -7.98 14.32
C SER A 201 -4.39 -9.47 14.65
N LYS A 202 -5.34 -10.33 14.22
CA LYS A 202 -5.23 -11.78 14.40
C LYS A 202 -4.18 -12.41 13.48
N ILE A 203 -4.03 -11.89 12.26
CA ILE A 203 -2.97 -12.31 11.32
C ILE A 203 -1.61 -11.83 11.85
N LEU A 204 -1.54 -10.57 12.33
CA LEU A 204 -0.30 -9.97 12.83
C LEU A 204 0.13 -10.47 14.21
N ARG A 205 -0.79 -11.07 14.98
CA ARG A 205 -0.61 -11.45 16.40
C ARG A 205 -0.28 -10.27 17.33
N ARG A 206 -0.63 -9.06 16.89
CA ARG A 206 -0.52 -7.79 17.62
C ARG A 206 -1.47 -6.78 16.99
N ALA A 207 -1.74 -5.69 17.68
CA ALA A 207 -2.40 -4.55 17.05
C ALA A 207 -1.48 -3.92 15.96
N PRO A 208 -2.03 -3.49 14.81
CA PRO A 208 -1.36 -2.57 13.92
C PRO A 208 -0.98 -1.27 14.63
N SER A 209 0.18 -0.73 14.28
CA SER A 209 0.65 0.57 14.75
C SER A 209 -0.08 1.67 14.02
N CYS A 210 -0.81 2.52 14.76
CA CYS A 210 -1.45 3.70 14.19
C CYS A 210 -0.44 4.86 14.12
N PRO A 211 -0.12 5.40 12.92
CA PRO A 211 0.80 6.51 12.75
C PRO A 211 0.11 7.85 13.09
N LYS A 212 -0.27 8.05 14.36
CA LYS A 212 -1.05 9.21 14.83
C LYS A 212 -0.49 10.57 14.41
N ARG A 213 0.85 10.69 14.28
CA ARG A 213 1.51 11.92 13.83
C ARG A 213 1.07 12.36 12.43
N CYS A 214 0.73 11.43 11.55
CA CYS A 214 0.20 11.74 10.21
C CYS A 214 -1.20 12.37 10.28
N LEU A 215 -1.94 12.14 11.37
CA LEU A 215 -3.29 12.66 11.57
C LEU A 215 -3.33 14.03 12.28
N THR A 216 -2.20 14.48 12.86
CA THR A 216 -2.14 15.71 13.66
C THR A 216 -1.72 16.96 12.89
N GLY A 217 -1.39 16.85 11.59
CA GLY A 217 -1.05 17.99 10.75
C GLY A 217 -2.29 18.78 10.32
N THR A 218 -2.21 20.10 10.31
CA THR A 218 -3.25 20.97 9.73
C THR A 218 -3.43 20.65 8.25
N ALA A 219 -4.68 20.50 7.82
CA ALA A 219 -5.02 20.64 6.40
C ALA A 219 -4.66 22.07 6.01
N THR A 220 -3.61 22.25 5.21
CA THR A 220 -3.41 23.48 4.47
C THR A 220 -4.58 23.56 3.51
N THR A 221 -5.57 24.37 3.85
CA THR A 221 -6.68 24.73 2.97
C THR A 221 -6.10 25.11 1.61
N ALA A 222 -6.47 24.38 0.57
CA ALA A 222 -6.28 24.84 -0.80
C ALA A 222 -6.90 26.23 -0.91
N ALA A 223 -6.09 27.22 -1.26
CA ALA A 223 -6.60 28.53 -1.63
C ALA A 223 -7.47 28.35 -2.89
N GLN A 224 -8.71 28.86 -2.81
CA GLN A 224 -9.65 28.98 -3.92
C GLN A 224 -9.15 29.99 -4.95
#